data_AF-A0A948RFL7-F1
#
_entry.id   AF-A0A948RFL7-F1
#
_cell.length_a   1.000
_cell.length_b   1.000
_cell.length_c   1.000
_cell.angle_alpha   90.00
_cell.angle_beta   90.00
_cell.angle_gamma   90.00
#
_symmetry.space_group_name_H-M   'P 1'
#
loop_
_entity.id
_entity.type
_entity.pdbx_description
1 polymer ?
#
loop_
_entity_poly.entity_id
_entity_poly.type
_entity_poly.pdbx_seq_one_letter_code
_entity_poly.pdbx_strand_id
1 'polypeptide(L)'
;MSATKPKALALAGAAAIVAAILMLVLGILGNIGVYTGAVDMMQQWHMFFSLSIVGIIAGMVEAAVITFVFVFLLVFIYNKFS
;
A
#
# COMPACT_ATOMS: atom_id res chain seq x y z
N MET A 1 -27.92 -15.60 7.79
CA MET A 1 -26.57 -15.76 7.21
C MET A 1 -25.56 -15.43 8.29
N SER A 2 -24.78 -16.38 8.80
CA SER A 2 -23.65 -16.02 9.68
C SER A 2 -22.57 -15.38 8.81
N ALA A 3 -22.19 -14.13 9.08
CA ALA A 3 -21.11 -13.49 8.37
C ALA A 3 -19.81 -14.27 8.62
N THR A 4 -19.23 -14.85 7.57
CA THR A 4 -17.93 -15.53 7.65
C THR A 4 -16.85 -14.49 7.92
N LYS A 5 -16.08 -14.68 9.01
CA LYS A 5 -15.00 -13.76 9.37
C LYS A 5 -13.95 -13.69 8.24
N PRO A 6 -13.49 -12.49 7.85
CA PRO A 6 -12.48 -12.34 6.83
C PRO A 6 -11.16 -13.01 7.23
N LYS A 7 -10.51 -13.66 6.27
CA LYS A 7 -9.19 -14.27 6.44
C LYS A 7 -8.13 -13.15 6.46
N ALA A 8 -7.62 -12.82 7.65
CA ALA A 8 -6.72 -11.68 7.87
C ALA A 8 -5.48 -11.69 6.95
N LEU A 9 -4.79 -12.83 6.83
CA LEU A 9 -3.61 -12.95 5.97
C LEU A 9 -3.93 -12.73 4.49
N ALA A 10 -5.05 -13.26 4.01
CA ALA A 10 -5.45 -13.11 2.61
C ALA A 10 -5.83 -11.66 2.29
N LEU A 11 -6.57 -11.00 3.19
CA LEU A 11 -6.97 -9.61 2.98
C LEU A 11 -5.78 -8.65 3.08
N ALA A 12 -4.91 -8.83 4.07
CA ALA A 12 -3.69 -8.05 4.21
C ALA A 12 -2.74 -8.22 3.02
N GLY A 13 -2.59 -9.45 2.53
CA GLY A 13 -1.80 -9.74 1.32
C GLY A 13 -2.36 -9.07 0.07
N ALA A 14 -3.69 -9.15 -0.13
CA ALA A 14 -4.34 -8.47 -1.25
C ALA A 14 -4.16 -6.94 -1.18
N ALA A 15 -4.35 -6.35 0.00
CA ALA A 15 -4.15 -4.93 0.21
C ALA A 15 -2.69 -4.49 -0.04
N ALA A 16 -1.72 -5.29 0.40
CA ALA A 16 -0.30 -5.03 0.15
C ALA A 16 0.05 -5.04 -1.35
N ILE A 17 -0.51 -5.97 -2.12
CA ILE A 17 -0.33 -6.03 -3.58
C ILE A 17 -0.94 -4.80 -4.24
N VAL A 18 -2.17 -4.42 -3.85
CA VAL A 18 -2.82 -3.21 -4.37
C VAL A 18 -1.98 -1.97 -4.07
N ALA A 19 -1.48 -1.82 -2.84
CA ALA A 19 -0.61 -0.72 -2.46
C ALA A 19 0.66 -0.65 -3.34
N ALA A 20 1.35 -1.79 -3.55
CA ALA A 20 2.52 -1.85 -4.41
C ALA A 20 2.20 -1.45 -5.87
N ILE A 21 1.06 -1.90 -6.41
CA ILE A 21 0.63 -1.52 -7.76
C ILE A 21 0.37 -0.01 -7.86
N LEU A 22 -0.27 0.59 -6.84
CA LEU A 22 -0.51 2.03 -6.82
C LEU A 22 0.79 2.84 -6.76
N MET A 23 1.78 2.39 -5.99
CA MET A 23 3.10 3.03 -5.95
C MET A 23 3.79 3.00 -7.32
N LEU A 24 3.69 1.87 -8.04
CA LEU A 24 4.22 1.76 -9.40
C LEU A 24 3.50 2.70 -10.36
N VAL A 25 2.17 2.73 -10.32
CA VAL A 25 1.34 3.60 -11.19
C VAL A 25 1.67 5.07 -10.93
N LEU A 26 1.72 5.51 -9.66
CA LEU A 26 2.08 6.88 -9.31
C LEU A 26 3.53 7.21 -9.71
N GLY A 27 4.47 6.27 -9.58
CA GLY A 27 5.84 6.46 -10.05
C GLY A 27 5.93 6.67 -11.56
N ILE A 28 5.13 5.94 -12.35
CA ILE A 28 5.06 6.12 -13.81
C ILE A 28 4.40 7.45 -14.17
N LEU A 29 3.24 7.76 -13.57
CA LEU A 29 2.51 9.00 -13.83
C LEU A 29 3.31 10.24 -13.42
N GLY A 30 4.01 10.18 -12.29
CA GLY A 30 4.90 11.24 -11.83
C GLY A 30 6.07 11.49 -12.76
N ASN A 31 6.66 10.44 -13.34
CA ASN A 31 7.75 10.58 -14.32
C ASN A 31 7.32 11.26 -15.62
N ILE A 32 6.03 11.27 -15.95
CA ILE A 32 5.47 12.00 -17.11
C ILE A 32 4.81 13.34 -16.72
N GLY A 33 4.98 13.79 -15.47
CA GLY A 33 4.48 15.07 -14.98
C GLY A 33 2.97 15.09 -14.66
N VAL A 34 2.34 13.93 -14.51
CA VAL A 34 0.91 13.79 -14.22
C VAL A 34 0.70 13.39 -12.75
N TYR A 35 -0.35 13.93 -12.11
CA TYR A 35 -0.65 13.70 -10.69
C TYR A 35 0.50 14.03 -9.72
N THR A 36 1.27 15.09 -10.02
CA THR A 36 2.42 15.51 -9.20
C THR A 36 2.06 15.75 -7.73
N GLY A 37 0.89 16.32 -7.43
CA GLY A 37 0.45 16.48 -6.04
C GLY A 37 0.28 15.15 -5.28
N ALA A 38 -0.15 14.07 -5.95
CA ALA A 38 -0.22 12.75 -5.33
C ALA A 38 1.17 12.15 -5.14
N VAL A 39 2.08 12.39 -6.08
CA VAL A 39 3.49 11.98 -5.98
C VAL A 39 4.17 12.68 -4.80
N ASP A 40 3.99 13.99 -4.65
CA ASP A 40 4.54 14.77 -3.55
C ASP A 40 4.08 14.23 -2.19
N MET A 41 2.79 13.90 -2.08
CA MET A 41 2.25 13.24 -0.88
C MET A 41 2.90 11.89 -0.63
N MET A 42 3.07 11.05 -1.66
CA MET A 42 3.70 9.74 -1.51
C MET A 42 5.17 9.87 -1.11
N GLN A 43 5.92 10.84 -1.66
CA GLN A 43 7.31 11.10 -1.27
C GLN A 43 7.43 11.61 0.18
N GLN A 44 6.40 12.29 0.69
CA GLN A 44 6.34 12.68 2.10
C GLN A 44 6.01 11.51 3.03
N TRP A 45 5.19 10.56 2.57
CA TRP A 45 4.67 9.47 3.40
C TRP A 45 5.53 8.20 3.34
N HIS A 46 6.27 8.01 2.25
CA HIS A 46 7.14 6.86 2.02
C HIS A 46 8.59 7.33 1.91
N MET A 47 9.39 6.97 2.90
CA MET A 47 10.76 7.47 3.06
C MET A 47 11.65 7.11 1.87
N PHE A 48 11.41 5.94 1.26
CA PHE A 48 12.23 5.45 0.16
C PHE A 48 11.65 5.74 -1.22
N PHE A 49 10.44 6.31 -1.29
CA PHE A 49 9.80 6.59 -2.56
C PHE A 49 10.39 7.84 -3.24
N SER A 50 10.81 7.67 -4.49
CA SER A 50 11.19 8.76 -5.39
C SER A 50 10.90 8.35 -6.83
N LEU A 51 10.91 9.31 -7.76
CA LEU A 51 10.66 9.05 -9.19
C LEU A 51 11.80 8.29 -9.90
N SER A 52 12.89 8.00 -9.20
CA SER A 52 13.92 7.08 -9.72
C SER A 52 13.41 5.63 -9.75
N ILE A 53 13.89 4.81 -10.68
CA ILE A 53 13.49 3.39 -10.79
C ILE A 53 13.69 2.65 -9.45
N VAL A 54 14.86 2.87 -8.81
CA VAL A 54 15.18 2.27 -7.51
C VAL A 54 14.24 2.77 -6.41
N GLY A 55 13.93 4.07 -6.40
CA GLY A 55 13.00 4.65 -5.44
C GLY A 55 11.56 4.16 -5.59
N ILE A 56 11.09 3.97 -6.82
CA ILE A 56 9.76 3.38 -7.07
C ILE A 56 9.71 1.97 -6.50
N ILE A 57 10.70 1.13 -6.80
CA ILE A 57 10.76 -0.25 -6.30
C ILE A 57 10.84 -0.26 -4.76
N ALA A 58 11.68 0.59 -4.17
CA ALA A 58 11.80 0.68 -2.72
C ALA A 58 10.49 1.14 -2.06
N GLY A 59 9.82 2.14 -2.65
CA GLY A 59 8.51 2.62 -2.20
C GLY A 59 7.41 1.56 -2.35
N MET A 60 7.45 0.72 -3.39
CA MET A 60 6.52 -0.42 -3.54
C MET A 60 6.66 -1.40 -2.37
N VAL A 61 7.89 -1.75 -1.99
CA VAL A 61 8.16 -2.68 -0.88
C VAL A 61 7.75 -2.05 0.45
N GLU A 62 8.12 -0.80 0.69
CA GLU A 62 7.75 -0.05 1.90
C GLU A 62 6.22 0.02 2.05
N ALA A 63 5.51 0.47 1.01
CA ALA A 63 4.05 0.57 1.02
C ALA A 63 3.36 -0.78 1.20
N ALA A 64 3.87 -1.84 0.58
CA ALA A 64 3.34 -3.19 0.74
C ALA A 64 3.46 -3.67 2.20
N VAL A 65 4.62 -3.49 2.82
CA VAL A 65 4.87 -3.91 4.22
C VAL A 65 4.00 -3.11 5.18
N ILE A 66 3.97 -1.78 5.06
CA ILE A 66 3.17 -0.90 5.94
C ILE A 66 1.68 -1.25 5.81
N THR A 67 1.19 -1.38 4.57
CA THR A 67 -0.22 -1.71 4.30
C THR A 67 -0.58 -3.10 4.82
N PHE A 68 0.30 -4.08 4.62
CA PHE A 68 0.09 -5.44 5.13
C PHE A 68 -0.10 -5.42 6.65
N VAL A 69 0.83 -4.79 7.37
CA VAL A 69 0.79 -4.73 8.85
C VAL A 69 -0.47 -4.01 9.31
N PHE A 70 -0.79 -2.86 8.72
CA PHE A 70 -1.96 -2.07 9.12
C PHE A 70 -3.28 -2.81 8.88
N VAL A 71 -3.47 -3.40 7.70
CA VAL A 71 -4.69 -4.15 7.37
C VAL A 71 -4.77 -5.43 8.19
N PHE A 72 -3.66 -6.15 8.39
CA PHE A 72 -3.65 -7.34 9.23
C PHE A 72 -4.11 -7.01 10.66
N LEU A 73 -3.56 -5.95 11.26
CA LEU A 73 -3.95 -5.51 12.61
C LEU A 73 -5.42 -5.09 12.68
N LEU A 74 -5.91 -4.33 11.70
CA LEU A 74 -7.32 -3.95 11.64
C LEU A 74 -8.25 -5.16 11.56
N VAL A 75 -7.95 -6.12 10.70
CA VAL A 75 -8.77 -7.33 10.54
C VAL A 75 -8.67 -8.22 11.79
N PHE A 76 -7.49 -8.32 12.40
CA PHE A 76 -7.31 -9.07 13.64
C PHE A 76 -8.16 -8.49 14.77
N ILE A 77 -8.13 -7.16 14.94
CA ILE A 77 -8.96 -6.43 15.90
C ILE A 77 -10.45 -6.65 15.57
N TYR A 78 -10.87 -6.43 14.33
CA TYR A 78 -12.25 -6.64 13.89
C TYR A 78 -12.74 -8.07 14.20
N ASN A 79 -11.95 -9.09 13.88
CA ASN A 79 -12.29 -10.49 14.14
C ASN A 79 -12.35 -10.83 15.64
N LYS A 80 -11.66 -10.06 16.50
CA LYS A 80 -11.68 -10.24 17.96
C LYS A 80 -12.94 -9.63 18.59
N PHE A 81 -13.48 -8.56 18.02
CA PHE A 81 -14.63 -7.82 18.57
C PHE A 81 -15.97 -8.13 17.89
N SER A 82 -15.96 -8.92 16.82
CA SER A 82 -17.14 -9.42 16.08
C SER A 82 -17.32 -10.91 16.34
#